data_AF-A0A2N5KAT3-F1
#
_entry.id   AF-A0A2N5KAT3-F1
#
_cell.length_a   1.000
_cell.length_b   1.000
_cell.length_c   1.000
_cell.angle_alpha   90.00
_cell.angle_beta   90.00
_cell.angle_gamma   90.00
#
_symmetry.space_group_name_H-M   'P 1'
#
loop_
_entity.id
_entity.type
_entity.pdbx_description
1 polymer ?
#
loop_
_entity_poly.entity_id
_entity_poly.type
_entity_poly.pdbx_seq_one_letter_code
_entity_poly.pdbx_strand_id
1 'polypeptide(L)'
;MIKINRTSPEKAEFLKGLTVVDGSVKSLYFIGKLPEERIPTVSIVGTRKPTAYGKEVAYKLAYDLAARGVVIVSGLALGIDSIAHRAALDAGGTTIAVLPNGL
;
A
#
# COMPACT_ATOMS: atom_id res chain seq x y z
N MET A 1 -10.14 -9.21 -20.08
CA MET A 1 -10.77 -8.72 -18.83
C MET A 1 -9.76 -8.83 -17.70
N ILE A 2 -9.56 -7.78 -16.91
CA ILE A 2 -8.71 -7.83 -15.71
C ILE A 2 -9.44 -8.68 -14.66
N LYS A 3 -8.76 -9.66 -14.07
CA LYS A 3 -9.34 -10.54 -13.05
C LYS A 3 -9.31 -9.83 -11.70
N ILE A 4 -10.50 -9.57 -11.13
CA ILE A 4 -10.65 -9.10 -9.76
C ILE A 4 -10.73 -10.31 -8.83
N ASN A 5 -9.83 -10.36 -7.85
CA ASN A 5 -9.81 -11.41 -6.83
C ASN A 5 -10.59 -10.94 -5.59
N ARG A 6 -11.09 -11.90 -4.80
CA ARG A 6 -11.78 -11.64 -3.53
C ARG A 6 -11.15 -12.47 -2.41
N THR A 7 -10.92 -11.86 -1.27
CA THR A 7 -10.42 -12.53 -0.06
C THR A 7 -11.04 -11.95 1.22
N SER A 8 -10.67 -12.48 2.37
CA SER A 8 -10.97 -11.94 3.70
C SER A 8 -9.72 -11.93 4.57
N PRO A 9 -9.62 -11.05 5.58
CA PRO A 9 -8.50 -11.01 6.52
C PRO A 9 -8.18 -12.34 7.20
N GLU A 10 -9.18 -13.19 7.42
CA GLU A 10 -9.01 -14.51 8.04
C GLU A 10 -8.37 -15.55 7.11
N LYS A 11 -8.46 -15.36 5.79
CA LYS A 11 -7.98 -16.33 4.78
C LYS A 11 -6.60 -16.01 4.24
N ALA A 12 -6.08 -14.81 4.49
CA ALA A 12 -4.80 -14.35 3.95
C ALA A 12 -3.90 -13.88 5.10
N GLU A 13 -2.75 -14.55 5.28
CA GLU A 13 -1.81 -14.28 6.38
C GLU A 13 -1.40 -12.81 6.44
N PHE A 14 -1.09 -12.23 5.29
CA PHE A 14 -0.73 -10.82 5.15
C PHE A 14 -1.80 -9.86 5.71
N LEU A 15 -3.08 -10.22 5.59
CA LEU A 15 -4.22 -9.38 5.98
C LEU A 15 -4.67 -9.57 7.43
N LYS A 16 -4.07 -10.50 8.19
CA LYS A 16 -4.46 -10.74 9.59
C LYS A 16 -4.39 -9.50 10.48
N GLY A 17 -3.55 -8.52 10.15
CA GLY A 17 -3.49 -7.24 10.87
C GLY A 17 -4.80 -6.43 10.82
N LEU A 18 -5.72 -6.75 9.91
CA LEU A 18 -7.01 -6.07 9.78
C LEU A 18 -8.10 -6.66 10.69
N THR A 19 -7.87 -7.83 11.31
CA THR A 19 -8.88 -8.47 12.18
C THR A 19 -9.05 -7.76 13.51
N VAL A 20 -8.04 -7.00 13.94
CA VAL A 20 -8.04 -6.25 15.20
C VAL A 20 -8.59 -4.84 15.06
N VAL A 21 -8.97 -4.42 13.84
CA VAL A 21 -9.54 -3.11 13.56
C VAL A 21 -11.06 -3.16 13.77
N ASP A 22 -11.60 -2.14 14.44
CA ASP A 22 -13.03 -2.03 14.71
C ASP A 22 -13.85 -1.97 13.39
N GLY A 23 -15.04 -2.57 13.40
CA GLY A 23 -15.91 -2.66 12.22
C GLY A 23 -15.66 -3.85 11.27
N SER A 24 -14.88 -4.86 11.69
CA SER A 24 -14.61 -6.15 11.02
C SER A 24 -14.63 -6.10 9.48
N VAL A 25 -13.45 -5.96 8.84
CA VAL A 25 -13.35 -6.05 7.38
C VAL A 25 -13.72 -7.47 6.93
N LYS A 26 -14.97 -7.66 6.45
CA LYS A 26 -15.49 -9.00 6.09
C LYS A 26 -14.91 -9.53 4.77
N SER A 27 -14.66 -8.64 3.81
CA SER A 27 -14.12 -9.01 2.51
C SER A 27 -13.39 -7.86 1.85
N LEU A 28 -12.38 -8.21 1.06
CA LEU A 28 -11.60 -7.30 0.22
C LEU A 28 -11.60 -7.81 -1.21
N TYR A 29 -11.62 -6.85 -2.13
CA TYR A 29 -11.42 -7.09 -3.56
C TYR A 29 -10.06 -6.52 -3.94
N PHE A 30 -9.31 -7.21 -4.81
CA PHE A 30 -8.00 -6.74 -5.24
C PHE A 30 -7.63 -7.19 -6.65
N ILE A 31 -6.78 -6.40 -7.30
CA ILE A 31 -6.09 -6.74 -8.54
C ILE A 31 -4.60 -6.84 -8.21
N GLY A 32 -3.91 -7.83 -8.78
CA GLY A 32 -2.48 -8.08 -8.53
C GLY A 32 -2.23 -9.24 -7.57
N LYS A 33 -1.07 -9.22 -6.90
CA LYS A 33 -0.64 -10.27 -5.96
C LYS A 33 -0.45 -9.64 -4.57
N LEU A 34 -1.01 -10.29 -3.55
CA LEU A 34 -0.71 -9.97 -2.15
C LEU A 34 0.52 -10.77 -1.69
N PRO A 35 1.32 -10.26 -0.75
CA PRO A 35 2.30 -11.07 -0.05
C PRO A 35 1.65 -12.31 0.59
N GLU A 36 2.36 -13.43 0.58
CA GLU A 36 1.86 -14.70 1.13
C GLU A 36 1.94 -14.72 2.66
N GLU A 37 2.94 -14.03 3.22
CA GLU A 37 3.18 -13.92 4.66
C GLU A 37 3.05 -12.48 5.15
N ARG A 38 2.97 -12.32 6.46
CA ARG A 38 2.99 -10.99 7.09
C ARG A 38 4.42 -10.45 7.16
N ILE A 39 4.72 -9.56 6.23
CA ILE A 39 6.01 -8.85 6.15
C ILE A 39 5.90 -7.42 6.67
N PRO A 40 7.02 -6.78 7.07
CA PRO A 40 7.02 -5.38 7.46
C PRO A 40 6.30 -4.51 6.44
N THR A 41 5.36 -3.71 6.92
CA THR A 41 4.45 -2.92 6.08
C THR A 41 4.30 -1.55 6.71
N VAL A 42 4.37 -0.49 5.91
CA VAL A 42 4.22 0.88 6.38
C VAL A 42 3.23 1.63 5.49
N SER A 43 2.37 2.42 6.12
CA SER A 43 1.51 3.36 5.39
C SER A 43 2.22 4.70 5.26
N ILE A 44 2.33 5.24 4.04
CA ILE A 44 2.85 6.58 3.78
C ILE A 44 1.71 7.42 3.19
N VAL A 45 1.28 8.43 3.93
CA VAL A 45 0.15 9.31 3.56
C VAL A 45 0.55 10.77 3.69
N GLY A 46 -0.12 11.67 2.98
CA GLY A 46 0.08 13.09 3.18
C GLY A 46 -0.69 14.00 2.24
N THR A 47 -0.24 15.25 2.13
CA THR A 47 -0.92 16.27 1.33
C THR A 47 -0.96 15.93 -0.16
N ARG A 48 -2.05 16.34 -0.83
CA ARG A 48 -2.18 16.27 -2.30
C ARG A 48 -1.33 17.29 -3.04
N LYS A 49 -0.77 18.30 -2.34
CA LYS A 49 0.06 19.36 -2.90
C LYS A 49 1.34 19.53 -2.06
N PRO A 50 2.29 18.58 -2.12
CA PRO A 50 3.53 18.66 -1.35
C PRO A 50 4.48 19.72 -1.90
N THR A 51 5.25 20.33 -1.00
CA THR A 51 6.41 21.17 -1.35
C THR A 51 7.50 20.33 -2.02
N ALA A 52 8.47 20.95 -2.67
CA ALA A 52 9.61 20.24 -3.27
C ALA A 52 10.33 19.35 -2.24
N TYR A 53 10.60 19.89 -1.05
CA TYR A 53 11.18 19.14 0.07
C TYR A 53 10.30 17.96 0.49
N GLY A 54 8.98 18.16 0.62
CA GLY A 54 8.06 17.08 0.97
C GLY A 54 8.05 15.94 -0.05
N LYS A 55 8.20 16.26 -1.35
CA LYS A 55 8.34 15.25 -2.41
C LYS A 55 9.61 14.43 -2.24
N GLU A 56 10.74 15.09 -2.03
CA GLU A 56 12.05 14.44 -1.87
C GLU A 56 12.07 13.50 -0.66
N VAL A 57 11.59 13.98 0.48
CA VAL A 57 11.54 13.18 1.72
C VAL A 57 10.62 11.97 1.57
N ALA A 58 9.42 12.16 1.00
CA ALA A 58 8.49 11.07 0.79
C ALA A 58 9.05 10.01 -0.17
N TYR A 59 9.70 10.45 -1.25
CA TYR A 59 10.34 9.55 -2.20
C TYR A 59 11.46 8.76 -1.52
N LYS A 60 12.42 9.44 -0.89
CA LYS A 60 13.57 8.80 -0.25
C LYS A 60 13.15 7.80 0.83
N LEU A 61 12.21 8.19 1.70
CA LEU A 61 11.71 7.31 2.75
C LEU A 61 11.05 6.05 2.17
N ALA A 62 10.17 6.22 1.19
CA ALA A 62 9.48 5.09 0.56
C ALA A 62 10.44 4.17 -0.20
N TYR A 63 11.39 4.74 -0.94
CA TYR A 63 12.41 4.00 -1.69
C TYR A 63 13.29 3.17 -0.74
N ASP A 64 13.86 3.80 0.29
CA ASP A 64 14.79 3.15 1.23
C ASP A 64 14.13 2.03 2.05
N LEU A 65 12.83 2.14 2.31
CA LEU A 65 12.05 1.10 2.99
C LEU A 65 11.70 -0.03 2.00
N ALA A 66 11.22 0.30 0.81
CA ALA A 66 10.87 -0.67 -0.22
C ALA A 66 12.08 -1.51 -0.67
N ALA A 67 13.25 -0.88 -0.84
CA ALA A 67 14.51 -1.55 -1.16
C ALA A 67 14.94 -2.58 -0.10
N ARG A 68 14.44 -2.45 1.14
CA ARG A 68 14.67 -3.40 2.24
C ARG A 68 13.55 -4.43 2.40
N GLY A 69 12.63 -4.52 1.44
CA GLY A 69 11.51 -5.45 1.45
C GLY A 69 10.30 -5.02 2.27
N VAL A 70 10.23 -3.75 2.72
CA VAL A 70 9.05 -3.21 3.40
C VAL A 70 7.96 -2.92 2.36
N VAL A 71 6.74 -3.39 2.60
CA VAL A 71 5.59 -3.08 1.73
C VAL A 71 5.13 -1.64 1.99
N ILE A 72 5.03 -0.84 0.94
CA ILE A 72 4.51 0.52 1.02
C ILE A 72 3.00 0.52 0.73
N VAL A 73 2.19 0.97 1.68
CA VAL A 73 0.74 1.10 1.53
C VAL A 73 0.37 2.58 1.43
N SER A 74 -0.56 2.92 0.54
CA SER A 74 -1.12 4.27 0.45
C SER A 74 -2.47 4.30 -0.27
N GLY A 75 -3.10 5.47 -0.38
CA GLY A 75 -4.47 5.65 -0.89
C GLY A 75 -4.58 5.95 -2.38
N LEU A 76 -3.48 5.88 -3.14
CA LEU A 76 -3.40 6.25 -4.56
C LEU A 76 -3.86 7.69 -4.87
N ALA A 77 -3.86 8.58 -3.88
CA ALA A 77 -4.16 9.99 -4.11
C ALA A 77 -3.02 10.70 -4.86
N LEU A 78 -3.32 11.88 -5.43
CA LEU A 78 -2.28 12.80 -5.88
C LEU A 78 -1.37 13.23 -4.71
N GLY A 79 -0.15 13.64 -5.02
CA GLY A 79 0.80 14.13 -4.01
C GLY A 79 1.58 13.00 -3.36
N ILE A 80 1.63 13.00 -2.02
CA ILE A 80 2.48 12.08 -1.23
C ILE A 80 2.21 10.60 -1.54
N ASP A 81 0.95 10.20 -1.64
CA ASP A 81 0.56 8.81 -1.94
C ASP A 81 1.15 8.31 -3.27
N SER A 82 0.95 9.08 -4.35
CA SER A 82 1.50 8.76 -5.67
C SER A 82 3.03 8.68 -5.67
N ILE A 83 3.70 9.55 -4.90
CA ILE A 83 5.16 9.57 -4.77
C ILE A 83 5.66 8.33 -4.02
N ALA A 84 4.97 7.94 -2.94
CA ALA A 84 5.31 6.75 -2.18
C ALA A 84 5.17 5.47 -3.02
N HIS A 85 4.07 5.35 -3.78
CA HIS A 85 3.88 4.25 -4.73
C HIS A 85 4.97 4.23 -5.81
N ARG A 86 5.29 5.39 -6.40
CA ARG A 86 6.35 5.50 -7.42
C ARG A 86 7.70 5.05 -6.87
N ALA A 87 8.11 5.59 -5.72
CA ALA A 87 9.38 5.26 -5.08
C ALA A 87 9.49 3.77 -4.74
N ALA A 88 8.40 3.15 -4.28
CA ALA A 88 8.38 1.72 -4.00
C ALA A 88 8.59 0.88 -5.27
N LEU A 89 7.97 1.27 -6.38
CA LEU A 89 8.16 0.61 -7.68
C LEU A 89 9.58 0.82 -8.23
N ASP A 90 10.11 2.04 -8.14
CA ASP A 90 11.46 2.37 -8.59
C ASP A 90 12.54 1.59 -7.79
N ALA A 91 12.26 1.27 -6.53
CA ALA A 91 13.10 0.42 -5.68
C ALA A 91 12.96 -1.09 -6.00
N GLY A 92 12.07 -1.48 -6.92
CA GLY A 92 11.73 -2.87 -7.20
C GLY A 92 10.96 -3.56 -6.07
N GLY A 93 10.41 -2.78 -5.14
CA GLY A 93 9.66 -3.28 -3.98
C GLY A 93 8.18 -3.49 -4.26
N THR A 94 7.43 -3.86 -3.21
CA THR A 94 5.98 -4.08 -3.29
C THR A 94 5.24 -2.86 -2.76
N THR A 95 4.17 -2.46 -3.46
CA THR A 95 3.27 -1.41 -2.99
C THR A 95 1.81 -1.80 -3.15
N ILE A 96 0.96 -1.34 -2.23
CA ILE A 96 -0.47 -1.65 -2.18
C ILE A 96 -1.25 -0.34 -2.11
N ALA A 97 -2.12 -0.12 -3.10
CA ALA A 97 -3.08 0.97 -3.11
C ALA A 97 -4.41 0.54 -2.48
N VAL A 98 -4.89 1.31 -1.50
CA VAL A 98 -6.23 1.14 -0.91
C VAL A 98 -7.16 2.18 -1.52
N LEU A 99 -8.11 1.75 -2.34
CA LEU A 99 -9.02 2.64 -3.04
C LEU A 99 -10.26 2.97 -2.21
N PRO A 100 -10.77 4.22 -2.27
CA PRO A 100 -12.02 4.61 -1.61
C PRO A 100 -13.28 4.19 -2.41
N ASN A 101 -13.10 3.64 -3.61
CA ASN A 101 -14.15 3.23 -4.54
C ASN A 101 -13.97 1.77 -4.99
N GLY A 102 -14.92 1.25 -5.76
CA GLY A 102 -14.82 -0.09 -6.36
C GLY A 102 -13.67 -0.21 -7.37
N LEU A 103 -13.17 -1.44 -7.53
CA LEU A 103 -12.16 -1.84 -8.52
C LEU A 103 -12.76 -2.12 -9.90
#